data_AF-A0AAV3J2T6-F1
#
_entry.id   AF-A0AAV3J2T6-F1
#
_cell.length_a   1.000
_cell.length_b   1.000
_cell.length_c   1.000
_cell.angle_alpha   90.00
_cell.angle_beta   90.00
_cell.angle_gamma   90.00
#
_symmetry.space_group_name_H-M   'P 1'
#
loop_
_entity.id
_entity.type
_entity.pdbx_description
1 polymer ?
#
loop_
_entity_poly.entity_id
_entity_poly.type
_entity_poly.pdbx_seq_one_letter_code
_entity_poly.pdbx_strand_id
1 'polypeptide(L)'
;MKKSMLYTGFVYFFVGIMSLVIALTTAYPLEPLLWGITGAGIAPGVLLIAKYFYWTNPARRADYEARLKNEAIQLNDERKIMLRDKSGRLAYIAMMLLQLVLTFVFSILSILEYFYPFSKYACIGLSILLIIQYVFGIVAYRRLSKSL
;
A
#
# COMPACT_ATOMS: atom_id res chain seq x y z
N MET A 1 3.33 -9.83 22.28
CA MET A 1 2.48 -8.98 21.40
C MET A 1 1.19 -8.60 22.11
N LYS A 2 0.59 -7.44 21.81
CA LYS A 2 -0.69 -7.02 22.41
C LYS A 2 -1.83 -7.90 21.89
N LYS A 3 -2.77 -8.30 22.76
CA LYS A 3 -3.97 -9.07 22.37
C LYS A 3 -4.83 -8.30 21.35
N SER A 4 -4.79 -6.97 21.35
CA SER A 4 -5.49 -6.14 20.37
C SER A 4 -5.11 -6.46 18.93
N MET A 5 -3.85 -6.80 18.63
CA MET A 5 -3.42 -7.16 17.27
C MET A 5 -4.12 -8.42 16.74
N LEU A 6 -4.44 -9.37 17.63
CA LEU A 6 -5.19 -10.57 17.26
C LEU A 6 -6.63 -10.22 16.92
N TYR A 7 -7.29 -9.43 17.77
CA TYR A 7 -8.67 -8.97 17.51
C TYR A 7 -8.77 -8.15 16.23
N THR A 8 -7.81 -7.26 15.98
CA THR A 8 -7.72 -6.53 14.71
C THR A 8 -7.58 -7.51 13.54
N GLY A 9 -6.67 -8.49 13.61
CA GLY A 9 -6.51 -9.50 12.57
C GLY A 9 -7.81 -10.25 12.25
N PHE A 10 -8.56 -10.67 13.27
CA PHE A 10 -9.86 -11.30 13.09
C PHE A 10 -10.89 -10.36 12.45
N VAL A 11 -10.97 -9.10 12.90
CA VAL A 11 -11.89 -8.12 12.30
C VAL A 11 -11.60 -7.94 10.81
N TYR A 12 -10.34 -7.75 10.42
CA TYR A 12 -9.95 -7.63 9.01
C TYR A 12 -10.32 -8.89 8.20
N PHE A 13 -10.09 -10.07 8.77
CA PHE A 13 -10.41 -11.35 8.12
C PHE A 13 -11.92 -11.54 7.94
N PHE A 14 -12.73 -11.29 8.98
CA PHE A 14 -14.18 -11.40 8.91
C PHE A 14 -14.80 -10.39 7.96
N VAL A 15 -14.35 -9.12 7.99
CA VAL A 15 -14.81 -8.10 7.05
C VAL A 15 -14.49 -8.52 5.61
N GLY A 16 -13.28 -9.05 5.36
CA GLY A 16 -12.88 -9.55 4.04
C GLY A 16 -13.70 -10.76 3.56
N ILE A 17 -14.07 -11.68 4.45
CA ILE A 17 -14.94 -12.82 4.11
C ILE A 17 -16.36 -12.34 3.82
N MET A 18 -16.90 -11.44 4.65
CA MET A 18 -18.24 -10.90 4.43
C MET A 18 -18.32 -10.17 3.08
N SER A 19 -17.31 -9.37 2.72
CA SER A 19 -17.27 -8.72 1.41
C SER A 19 -17.14 -9.73 0.26
N LEU A 20 -16.40 -10.83 0.45
CA LEU A 20 -16.26 -11.89 -0.54
C LEU A 20 -17.60 -12.60 -0.80
N VAL A 21 -18.31 -12.97 0.26
CA VAL A 21 -19.62 -13.64 0.15
C VAL A 21 -20.62 -12.74 -0.57
N ILE A 22 -20.64 -11.45 -0.24
CA ILE A 22 -21.52 -10.48 -0.92
C ILE A 22 -21.12 -10.34 -2.40
N ALA A 23 -19.82 -10.20 -2.70
CA ALA A 23 -19.34 -10.11 -4.08
C ALA A 23 -19.72 -11.33 -4.93
N LEU A 24 -19.63 -12.55 -4.38
CA LEU A 24 -19.94 -13.78 -5.10
C LEU A 24 -21.45 -14.04 -5.27
N THR A 25 -22.27 -13.53 -4.35
CA THR A 25 -23.73 -13.81 -4.35
C THR A 25 -24.53 -12.73 -5.07
N THR A 26 -23.96 -11.55 -5.30
CA THR A 26 -24.71 -10.41 -5.83
C THR A 26 -23.98 -9.68 -6.95
N ALA A 27 -24.61 -9.62 -8.12
CA ALA A 27 -24.12 -8.86 -9.27
C ALA A 27 -24.52 -7.38 -9.13
N TYR A 28 -23.88 -6.67 -8.21
CA TYR A 28 -24.06 -5.22 -8.04
C TYR A 28 -23.01 -4.42 -8.82
N PRO A 29 -23.30 -3.17 -9.21
CA PRO A 29 -22.29 -2.27 -9.78
C PRO A 29 -21.12 -1.96 -8.82
N LEU A 30 -21.27 -2.25 -7.52
CA LEU A 30 -20.23 -2.12 -6.50
C LEU A 30 -19.37 -3.39 -6.32
N GLU A 31 -19.59 -4.44 -7.12
CA GLU A 31 -18.81 -5.68 -7.05
C GLU A 31 -17.29 -5.45 -7.15
N PRO A 32 -16.76 -4.58 -8.04
CA PRO A 32 -15.31 -4.32 -8.09
C PRO A 32 -14.74 -3.73 -6.78
N LEU A 33 -15.54 -2.92 -6.08
CA LEU A 33 -15.15 -2.36 -4.79
C LEU A 33 -15.10 -3.45 -3.71
N LEU A 34 -16.05 -4.37 -3.70
CA LEU A 34 -16.10 -5.50 -2.77
C LEU A 34 -14.94 -6.47 -2.99
N TRP A 35 -14.53 -6.72 -4.23
CA TRP A 35 -13.32 -7.47 -4.54
C TRP A 35 -12.06 -6.78 -3.99
N GLY A 36 -11.96 -5.46 -4.09
CA GLY A 36 -10.88 -4.67 -3.49
C GLY A 36 -10.84 -4.79 -1.96
N ILE A 37 -11.99 -4.64 -1.30
CA ILE A 37 -12.11 -4.77 0.17
C ILE A 37 -11.77 -6.19 0.63
N THR A 38 -12.16 -7.20 -0.14
CA THR A 38 -11.86 -8.60 0.12
C THR A 38 -10.35 -8.84 0.17
N GLY A 39 -9.62 -8.40 -0.85
CA GLY A 39 -8.17 -8.50 -0.89
C GLY A 39 -7.49 -7.73 0.25
N ALA A 40 -7.97 -6.51 0.53
CA ALA A 40 -7.47 -5.67 1.61
C ALA A 40 -7.84 -6.17 3.02
N GLY A 41 -8.84 -7.04 3.17
CA GLY A 41 -9.24 -7.62 4.46
C GLY A 41 -8.55 -8.95 4.74
N ILE A 42 -8.63 -9.89 3.80
CA ILE A 42 -8.18 -11.27 4.01
C ILE A 42 -6.66 -11.34 4.16
N ALA A 43 -5.90 -10.78 3.21
CA ALA A 43 -4.45 -10.89 3.22
C ALA A 43 -3.79 -10.32 4.48
N PRO A 44 -4.05 -9.07 4.92
CA PRO A 44 -3.48 -8.56 6.15
C PRO A 44 -4.09 -9.21 7.39
N GLY A 45 -5.37 -9.61 7.38
CA GLY A 45 -6.00 -10.34 8.48
C GLY A 45 -5.27 -11.66 8.80
N VAL A 46 -5.02 -12.48 7.77
CA VAL A 46 -4.26 -13.74 7.91
C VAL A 46 -2.84 -13.49 8.39
N LEU A 47 -2.14 -12.51 7.80
CA LEU A 47 -0.77 -12.16 8.20
C LEU A 47 -0.68 -11.72 9.67
N LEU A 48 -1.64 -10.93 10.15
CA LEU A 48 -1.68 -10.48 11.55
C LEU A 48 -1.92 -11.65 12.52
N ILE A 49 -2.84 -12.55 12.18
CA ILE A 49 -3.15 -13.74 12.98
C ILE A 49 -1.92 -14.68 13.01
N ALA A 50 -1.33 -14.97 11.86
CA ALA A 50 -0.13 -15.82 11.76
C ALA A 50 1.05 -15.23 12.54
N LYS A 51 1.29 -13.92 12.40
CA LYS A 51 2.32 -13.20 13.16
C LYS A 51 2.05 -13.27 14.67
N TYR A 52 0.79 -13.14 15.10
CA TYR A 52 0.43 -13.28 16.50
C TYR A 52 0.80 -14.66 17.04
N PHE A 53 0.35 -15.74 16.42
CA PHE A 53 0.67 -17.10 16.89
C PHE A 53 2.16 -17.40 16.89
N TYR A 54 2.87 -16.96 15.84
CA TYR A 54 4.32 -17.16 15.73
C TYR A 54 5.09 -16.50 16.88
N TRP A 55 4.80 -15.22 17.19
CA TRP A 55 5.55 -14.46 18.19
C TRP A 55 5.02 -14.59 19.63
N THR A 56 3.85 -15.22 19.82
CA THR A 56 3.29 -15.47 21.16
C THR A 56 3.79 -16.80 21.75
N ASN A 57 4.43 -17.65 20.95
CA ASN A 57 5.03 -18.90 21.42
C ASN A 57 6.15 -18.62 22.45
N PRO A 58 6.09 -19.22 23.66
CA PRO A 58 7.10 -19.00 24.72
C PRO A 58 8.52 -19.32 24.28
N ALA A 59 8.72 -20.28 23.36
CA ALA A 59 10.04 -20.63 22.84
C ALA A 59 10.72 -19.49 22.06
N ARG A 60 9.95 -18.56 21.48
CA ARG A 60 10.46 -17.45 20.64
C ARG A 60 10.43 -16.09 21.34
N ARG A 61 10.13 -16.06 22.65
CA ARG A 61 10.00 -14.81 23.39
C ARG A 61 11.33 -14.06 23.51
N ALA A 62 12.43 -14.79 23.72
CA ALA A 62 13.78 -14.22 23.72
C ALA A 62 14.14 -13.63 22.36
N ASP A 63 13.86 -14.35 21.27
CA ASP A 63 14.09 -13.87 19.89
C ASP A 63 13.26 -12.62 19.58
N TYR A 64 12.01 -12.57 20.07
CA TYR A 64 11.14 -11.41 19.89
C TYR A 64 11.70 -10.15 20.58
N GLU A 65 12.20 -10.30 21.81
CA GLU A 65 12.81 -9.18 22.54
C GLU A 65 14.13 -8.73 21.92
N ALA A 66 14.97 -9.67 21.49
CA ALA A 66 16.19 -9.37 20.74
C ALA A 66 15.89 -8.62 19.44
N ARG A 67 14.86 -9.07 18.71
CA ARG A 67 14.38 -8.40 17.49
C ARG A 67 13.91 -6.98 17.77
N LEU A 68 13.12 -6.75 18.83
CA LEU A 68 12.64 -5.41 19.20
C LEU A 68 13.79 -4.45 19.52
N LYS A 69 14.82 -4.93 20.26
CA LYS A 69 16.03 -4.15 20.55
C LYS A 69 16.79 -3.82 19.28
N ASN A 70 16.97 -4.80 18.39
CA ASN A 70 17.64 -4.59 17.11
C ASN A 70 16.87 -3.62 16.20
N GLU A 71 15.54 -3.71 16.15
CA GLU A 71 14.70 -2.75 15.41
C GLU A 71 14.86 -1.33 15.95
N ALA A 72 14.89 -1.15 17.28
CA ALA A 72 15.12 0.17 17.89
C ALA A 72 16.50 0.76 17.56
N ILE A 73 17.55 -0.07 17.54
CA ILE A 73 18.90 0.37 17.14
C ILE A 73 18.90 0.77 15.65
N GLN A 74 18.32 -0.08 14.80
CA GLN A 74 18.31 0.15 13.35
C GLN A 74 17.47 1.36 12.92
N LEU A 75 16.44 1.72 13.68
CA LEU A 75 15.62 2.91 13.42
C LEU A 75 16.39 4.22 13.62
N ASN A 76 17.35 4.24 14.55
CA ASN A 76 18.17 5.40 14.87
C ASN A 76 19.54 5.39 14.17
N ASP A 77 19.84 4.36 13.39
CA ASP A 77 21.08 4.25 12.63
C ASP A 77 21.09 5.27 11.47
N GLU A 78 22.00 6.23 11.56
CA GLU A 78 22.17 7.32 10.59
C GLU A 78 22.33 6.80 9.15
N ARG A 79 23.10 5.71 8.97
CA ARG A 79 23.31 5.12 7.64
C ARG A 79 21.99 4.62 7.06
N LYS A 80 21.14 3.97 7.88
CA LYS A 80 19.84 3.47 7.44
C LYS A 80 18.86 4.60 7.15
N ILE A 81 18.92 5.68 7.92
CA ILE A 81 18.14 6.90 7.64
C ILE A 81 18.51 7.47 6.27
N MET A 82 19.80 7.67 5.98
CA MET A 82 20.26 8.16 4.69
C MET A 82 19.91 7.22 3.52
N LEU A 83 20.02 5.91 3.72
CA LEU A 83 19.64 4.92 2.71
C LEU A 83 18.13 4.98 2.43
N ARG A 84 17.31 5.13 3.46
CA ARG A 84 15.85 5.25 3.32
C ARG A 84 15.48 6.50 2.51
N ASP A 85 16.12 7.64 2.78
CA ASP A 85 15.87 8.88 2.03
C ASP A 85 16.29 8.76 0.56
N LYS A 86 17.46 8.17 0.28
CA LYS A 86 17.90 7.89 -1.09
C LYS A 86 16.96 6.92 -1.80
N SER A 87 16.53 5.85 -1.11
CA SER A 87 15.61 4.87 -1.66
C SER A 87 14.23 5.48 -1.96
N GLY A 88 13.74 6.36 -1.07
CA GLY A 88 12.49 7.07 -1.27
C GLY A 88 12.54 7.98 -2.49
N ARG A 89 13.64 8.71 -2.68
CA ARG A 89 13.85 9.52 -3.90
C ARG A 89 13.90 8.66 -5.16
N LEU A 90 14.64 7.55 -5.14
CA LEU A 90 14.75 6.65 -6.28
C LEU A 90 13.38 6.04 -6.64
N ALA A 91 12.64 5.56 -5.63
CA ALA A 91 11.30 5.02 -5.82
C ALA A 91 10.33 6.07 -6.36
N TYR A 92 10.38 7.31 -5.85
CA TYR A 92 9.56 8.41 -6.35
C TYR A 92 9.83 8.70 -7.84
N ILE A 93 11.10 8.79 -8.24
CA ILE A 93 11.48 9.00 -9.65
C ILE A 93 11.01 7.82 -10.51
N ALA A 94 11.26 6.59 -10.07
CA ALA A 94 10.87 5.39 -10.81
C ALA A 94 9.34 5.29 -10.99
N MET A 95 8.56 5.59 -9.95
CA MET A 95 7.09 5.58 -10.02
C MET A 95 6.53 6.69 -10.90
N MET A 96 7.12 7.89 -10.87
CA MET A 96 6.75 8.96 -11.80
C MET A 96 7.01 8.57 -13.26
N LEU A 97 8.16 7.96 -13.54
CA LEU A 97 8.49 7.49 -14.89
C LEU A 97 7.54 6.39 -15.35
N LEU A 98 7.27 5.40 -14.50
CA LEU A 98 6.32 4.34 -14.79
C LEU A 98 4.93 4.90 -15.10
N GLN A 99 4.46 5.86 -14.31
CA GLN A 99 3.15 6.47 -14.51
C GLN A 99 3.08 7.33 -15.78
N LEU A 100 4.18 8.01 -16.13
CA LEU A 100 4.28 8.75 -17.38
C LEU A 100 4.21 7.81 -18.60
N VAL A 101 4.93 6.68 -18.56
CA VAL A 101 4.85 5.64 -19.60
C VAL A 101 3.43 5.08 -19.70
N LEU A 102 2.79 4.76 -18.57
CA LEU A 102 1.44 4.22 -18.56
C LEU A 102 0.43 5.22 -19.15
N THR A 103 0.56 6.50 -18.80
CA THR A 103 -0.29 7.58 -19.33
C THR A 103 -0.11 7.73 -20.84
N PHE A 104 1.13 7.64 -21.32
CA PHE A 104 1.45 7.67 -22.76
C PHE A 104 0.83 6.49 -23.52
N VAL A 105 0.93 5.27 -22.97
CA VAL A 105 0.30 4.08 -23.55
C VAL A 105 -1.22 4.23 -23.63
N PHE A 106 -1.88 4.65 -22.55
CA PHE A 106 -3.33 4.87 -22.57
C PHE A 106 -3.75 6.01 -23.50
N SER A 107 -2.90 7.02 -23.71
CA SER A 107 -3.14 8.07 -24.71
C SER A 107 -3.17 7.50 -26.13
N ILE A 108 -2.20 6.66 -26.50
CA ILE A 108 -2.19 5.98 -27.81
C ILE A 108 -3.42 5.08 -27.96
N LEU A 109 -3.73 4.27 -26.93
CA LEU A 109 -4.91 3.41 -26.95
C LEU A 109 -6.21 4.20 -27.13
N SER A 110 -6.30 5.40 -26.53
CA SER A 110 -7.45 6.28 -26.69
C SER A 110 -7.56 6.85 -28.11
N ILE A 111 -6.45 7.12 -28.80
CA ILE A 111 -6.44 7.59 -30.20
C ILE A 111 -6.87 6.45 -31.14
N LEU A 112 -6.45 5.21 -30.85
CA LEU A 112 -6.80 4.03 -31.62
C LEU A 112 -8.22 3.48 -31.31
N GLU A 113 -8.98 4.20 -30.47
CA GLU A 113 -10.32 3.82 -29.99
C GLU A 113 -10.39 2.43 -29.32
N TYR A 114 -9.25 1.87 -28.91
CA TYR A 114 -9.17 0.59 -28.23
C TYR A 114 -9.58 0.77 -26.75
N PHE A 115 -10.54 -0.04 -26.28
CA PHE A 115 -11.18 0.10 -24.95
C PHE A 115 -11.82 1.49 -24.69
N TYR A 116 -12.34 2.15 -25.73
CA TYR A 116 -13.12 3.37 -25.55
C TYR A 116 -14.46 3.08 -24.83
N PRO A 117 -14.91 3.87 -23.83
CA PRO A 117 -14.35 5.14 -23.34
C PRO A 117 -13.40 5.01 -22.14
N PHE A 118 -13.14 3.79 -21.64
CA PHE A 118 -12.29 3.56 -20.46
C PHE A 118 -10.87 4.11 -20.63
N SER A 119 -10.26 3.93 -21.79
CA SER A 119 -8.90 4.42 -22.09
C SER A 119 -8.76 5.94 -21.92
N LYS A 120 -9.79 6.71 -22.33
CA LYS A 120 -9.85 8.16 -22.13
C LYS A 120 -9.91 8.53 -20.64
N TYR A 121 -10.79 7.89 -19.88
CA TYR A 121 -10.91 8.17 -18.43
C TYR A 121 -9.65 7.75 -17.67
N ALA A 122 -9.03 6.63 -18.03
CA ALA A 122 -7.77 6.17 -17.46
C ALA A 122 -6.63 7.18 -17.74
N CYS A 123 -6.52 7.69 -18.97
CA CYS A 123 -5.53 8.70 -19.33
C CYS A 123 -5.70 10.00 -18.52
N ILE A 124 -6.94 10.51 -18.40
CA ILE A 124 -7.24 11.69 -17.60
C ILE A 124 -6.92 11.45 -16.12
N GLY A 125 -7.35 10.32 -15.56
CA GLY A 125 -7.12 9.97 -14.16
C GLY A 125 -5.63 9.85 -13.81
N LEU A 126 -4.85 9.17 -14.65
CA LEU A 126 -3.40 9.03 -14.46
C LEU A 126 -2.66 10.37 -14.58
N SER A 127 -3.11 11.24 -15.48
CA SER A 127 -2.56 12.60 -15.66
C SER A 127 -2.81 13.48 -14.42
N ILE A 128 -4.04 13.47 -13.90
CA ILE A 128 -4.38 14.20 -12.66
C ILE A 128 -3.55 13.67 -11.49
N LEU A 129 -3.43 12.35 -11.37
CA LEU A 129 -2.67 11.73 -10.29
C LEU A 129 -1.18 12.08 -10.37
N LEU A 130 -0.61 12.22 -11.57
CA LEU A 130 0.77 12.66 -11.77
C LEU A 130 1.00 14.11 -11.30
N ILE A 131 0.06 15.01 -11.58
CA ILE A 131 0.09 16.40 -11.08
C ILE A 131 0.03 16.41 -9.55
N ILE A 132 -0.90 15.64 -8.96
CA ILE A 132 -1.04 15.55 -7.51
C ILE A 132 0.26 15.03 -6.87
N GLN A 133 0.85 13.96 -7.41
CA GLN A 133 2.13 13.42 -6.93
C GLN A 133 3.24 14.48 -6.97
N TYR A 134 3.34 15.23 -8.07
CA TYR A 134 4.31 16.30 -8.22
C TYR A 134 4.16 17.40 -7.16
N VAL A 135 2.93 17.86 -6.94
CA VAL A 135 2.61 18.87 -5.91
C VAL A 135 2.95 18.34 -4.52
N PHE A 136 2.58 17.10 -4.19
CA PHE A 136 2.94 16.49 -2.90
C PHE A 136 4.46 16.40 -2.72
N GLY A 137 5.23 16.07 -3.76
CA GLY A 137 6.69 16.08 -3.72
C GLY A 137 7.25 17.45 -3.34
N ILE A 138 6.74 18.53 -3.96
CA ILE A 138 7.14 19.91 -3.64
C ILE A 138 6.77 20.28 -2.21
N VAL A 139 5.53 20.00 -1.80
CA VAL A 139 5.03 20.34 -0.46
C VAL A 139 5.83 19.60 0.62
N ALA A 140 6.09 18.30 0.41
CA ALA A 140 6.89 17.49 1.31
C ALA A 140 8.33 18.05 1.43
N TYR A 141 8.96 18.39 0.30
CA TYR A 141 10.28 19.00 0.30
C TYR A 141 10.31 20.34 1.04
N ARG A 142 9.34 21.23 0.78
CA ARG A 142 9.25 22.53 1.46
C ARG A 142 9.01 22.39 2.96
N ARG A 143 8.21 21.41 3.38
CA ARG A 143 7.96 21.15 4.80
C ARG A 143 9.22 20.64 5.49
N LEU A 144 9.92 19.69 4.87
CA LEU A 144 11.18 19.15 5.39
C LEU A 144 12.27 20.23 5.47
N SER A 145 12.41 21.05 4.44
CA SER A 145 13.37 22.17 4.39
C SER A 145 13.12 23.26 5.44
N LYS A 146 11.90 23.35 6.01
CA LYS A 146 11.60 24.30 7.10
C LYS A 146 11.76 23.68 8.49
N SER A 147 11.78 22.34 8.57
CA SER A 147 11.79 21.58 9.81
C SER A 147 13.17 21.02 10.17
N LEU A 148 14.05 20.90 9.17
CA LEU A 148 15.46 20.52 9.28
C LEU A 148 16.32 21.77 9.07
#